data_AF-A0A3C1X716-F1
#
_entry.id   AF-A0A3C1X716-F1
#
_cell.length_a   1.000
_cell.length_b   1.000
_cell.length_c   1.000
_cell.angle_alpha   90.00
_cell.angle_beta   90.00
_cell.angle_gamma   90.00
#
_symmetry.space_group_name_H-M   'P 1'
#
loop_
_entity.id
_entity.type
_entity.pdbx_description
1 polymer ?
#
loop_
_entity_poly.entity_id
_entity_poly.type
_entity_poly.pdbx_seq_one_letter_code
_entity_poly.pdbx_strand_id
1 'polypeptide(L)'
;MKLSYLLSCLCWSLLTLTVCGQEPSATVDRSELLLVVGAAGQEDYGRDFGVWADRWQQAAEQGGAAVTVIGRSAAAGGDASVTDRDAILAAITRNAGTASAEPLWIVFLGHGTFDQRESRWNLRGPDLSASELAAACQSLQRPLVAVICASCSAPFLNALSGPGRCVVTATKDGNQLQYSRFGDFMSTAIAGLEADIDRDGQTSLLEAWLYAARRTAQFYTTEGRLATEHSLLDDNGDQQGVRSEIFNGLKP
;
A
#
# COMPACT_ATOMS: atom_id res chain seq x y z
N MET A 1 30.55 22.12 -88.51
CA MET A 1 31.06 20.84 -87.97
C MET A 1 32.07 21.19 -86.88
N LYS A 2 31.63 21.33 -85.62
CA LYS A 2 31.60 20.33 -84.51
C LYS A 2 32.98 20.10 -83.85
N LEU A 3 33.13 20.66 -82.64
CA LEU A 3 33.92 20.15 -81.49
C LEU A 3 33.40 20.91 -80.22
N SER A 4 32.61 20.28 -79.35
CA SER A 4 32.97 19.59 -78.08
C SER A 4 33.25 20.54 -76.90
N TYR A 5 32.49 20.43 -75.80
CA TYR A 5 32.90 20.43 -74.37
C TYR A 5 31.66 20.37 -73.43
N LEU A 6 31.89 19.95 -72.16
CA LEU A 6 31.00 19.91 -70.97
C LEU A 6 30.30 18.56 -70.74
N LEU A 7 30.18 17.98 -69.53
CA LEU A 7 30.67 18.25 -68.18
C LEU A 7 30.47 16.94 -67.38
N SER A 8 31.35 16.57 -66.45
CA SER A 8 31.17 15.41 -65.56
C SER A 8 30.31 15.76 -64.34
N CYS A 9 29.23 15.02 -64.09
CA CYS A 9 28.46 15.06 -62.83
C CYS A 9 28.71 13.77 -62.05
N LEU A 10 29.37 13.88 -60.89
CA LEU A 10 29.37 12.83 -59.87
C LEU A 10 28.06 12.92 -59.07
N CYS A 11 27.31 11.81 -59.02
CA CYS A 11 26.10 11.66 -58.21
C CYS A 11 26.49 10.89 -56.93
N TRP A 12 26.42 11.54 -55.77
CA TRP A 12 26.73 10.94 -54.47
C TRP A 12 25.42 10.40 -53.88
N SER A 13 25.25 9.08 -53.86
CA SER A 13 24.10 8.42 -53.23
C SER A 13 24.31 8.29 -51.72
N LEU A 14 23.61 9.09 -50.92
CA LEU A 14 23.51 8.91 -49.47
C LEU A 14 22.53 7.77 -49.15
N LEU A 15 23.03 6.74 -48.46
CA LEU A 15 22.23 5.67 -47.87
C LEU A 15 21.82 6.08 -46.45
N THR A 16 20.56 6.45 -46.25
CA THR A 16 20.02 6.78 -44.91
C THR A 16 19.60 5.49 -44.21
N LEU A 17 20.40 5.04 -43.23
CA LEU A 17 20.01 4.01 -42.28
C LEU A 17 18.91 4.55 -41.37
N THR A 18 17.68 4.08 -41.58
CA THR A 18 16.56 4.34 -40.67
C THR A 18 16.80 3.53 -39.38
N VAL A 19 17.30 4.19 -38.34
CA VAL A 19 17.31 3.64 -36.98
C VAL A 19 15.85 3.54 -36.54
N CYS A 20 15.35 2.31 -36.45
CA CYS A 20 14.06 2.03 -35.83
C CYS A 20 14.22 2.30 -34.33
N GLY A 21 13.75 3.47 -33.87
CA GLY A 21 13.66 3.75 -32.44
C GLY A 21 12.74 2.70 -31.80
N GLN A 22 13.26 1.91 -30.88
CA GLN A 22 12.41 1.14 -29.97
C GLN A 22 11.61 2.15 -29.17
N GLU A 23 10.30 2.22 -29.42
CA GLU A 23 9.41 2.92 -28.50
C GLU A 23 9.54 2.27 -27.13
N PRO A 24 9.69 3.05 -26.05
CA PRO A 24 9.67 2.52 -24.70
C PRO A 24 8.37 1.72 -24.54
N SER A 25 8.50 0.43 -24.22
CA SER A 25 7.36 -0.43 -23.93
C SER A 25 6.44 0.31 -22.96
N ALA A 26 5.21 0.62 -23.40
CA ALA A 26 4.22 1.24 -22.55
C ALA A 26 4.13 0.39 -21.27
N THR A 27 4.52 0.97 -20.14
CA THR A 27 4.34 0.33 -18.84
C THR A 27 2.83 0.13 -18.67
N VAL A 28 2.39 -1.12 -18.58
CA VAL A 28 0.98 -1.43 -18.28
C VAL A 28 0.64 -0.71 -16.99
N ASP A 29 -0.28 0.26 -17.07
CA ASP A 29 -0.78 0.97 -15.91
C ASP A 29 -1.52 -0.05 -15.03
N ARG A 30 -1.04 -0.24 -13.80
CA ARG A 30 -1.57 -1.23 -12.87
C ARG A 30 -1.37 -0.77 -11.43
N SER A 31 -2.21 -1.29 -10.56
CA SER A 31 -2.07 -1.11 -9.12
C SER A 31 -0.73 -1.68 -8.63
N GLU A 32 -0.12 -1.01 -7.65
CA GLU A 32 1.08 -1.50 -6.95
C GLU A 32 0.77 -1.75 -5.48
N LEU A 33 1.20 -2.88 -4.94
CA LEU A 33 1.13 -3.19 -3.52
C LEU A 33 2.53 -3.12 -2.90
N LEU A 34 2.73 -2.15 -2.01
CA LEU A 34 3.81 -2.12 -1.04
C LEU A 34 3.32 -2.75 0.26
N LEU A 35 3.65 -4.04 0.44
CA LEU A 35 3.29 -4.81 1.62
C LEU A 35 4.46 -4.80 2.63
N VAL A 36 4.21 -4.23 3.81
CA VAL A 36 5.21 -4.07 4.87
C VAL A 36 4.84 -4.92 6.06
N VAL A 37 5.73 -5.83 6.44
CA VAL A 37 5.63 -6.64 7.65
C VAL A 37 6.57 -6.06 8.72
N GLY A 38 6.00 -5.63 9.85
CA GLY A 38 6.75 -5.04 10.94
C GLY A 38 7.59 -6.05 11.73
N ALA A 39 8.34 -5.56 12.71
CA ALA A 39 9.02 -6.42 13.67
C ALA A 39 8.00 -7.25 14.46
N ALA A 40 8.24 -8.56 14.57
CA ALA A 40 7.30 -9.47 15.22
C ALA A 40 7.16 -9.22 16.75
N GLY A 41 8.25 -8.86 17.41
CA GLY A 41 8.36 -8.78 18.88
C GLY A 41 8.38 -10.15 19.56
N GLN A 42 7.42 -11.02 19.22
CA GLN A 42 7.35 -12.42 19.62
C GLN A 42 7.06 -13.32 18.41
N GLU A 43 7.45 -14.59 18.48
CA GLU A 43 7.35 -15.52 17.34
C GLU A 43 5.90 -15.71 16.86
N ASP A 44 4.94 -15.81 17.78
CA ASP A 44 3.52 -16.04 17.44
C ASP A 44 2.94 -14.89 16.61
N TYR A 45 3.23 -13.64 16.98
CA TYR A 45 2.83 -12.49 16.17
C TYR A 45 3.49 -12.51 14.78
N GLY A 46 4.75 -12.92 14.69
CA GLY A 46 5.44 -13.06 13.41
C GLY A 46 4.78 -14.09 12.49
N ARG A 47 4.27 -15.19 13.05
CA ARG A 47 3.51 -16.21 12.31
C ARG A 47 2.20 -15.65 11.79
N ASP A 48 1.45 -14.95 12.65
CA ASP A 48 0.18 -14.31 12.26
C ASP A 48 0.39 -13.28 11.15
N PHE A 49 1.38 -12.39 11.29
CA PHE A 49 1.72 -11.41 10.25
C PHE A 49 2.12 -12.07 8.93
N GLY A 50 2.82 -13.21 8.98
CA GLY A 50 3.14 -14.02 7.82
C GLY A 50 1.88 -14.51 7.09
N VAL A 51 0.92 -15.07 7.82
CA VAL A 51 -0.37 -15.53 7.27
C VAL A 51 -1.15 -14.37 6.66
N TRP A 52 -1.20 -13.22 7.33
CA TRP A 52 -1.88 -12.03 6.81
C TRP A 52 -1.22 -11.53 5.53
N ALA A 53 0.12 -11.54 5.49
CA ALA A 53 0.88 -11.14 4.31
C ALA A 53 0.68 -12.09 3.12
N ASP A 54 0.51 -13.40 3.37
CA ASP A 54 0.19 -14.37 2.32
C ASP A 54 -1.17 -14.08 1.68
N ARG A 55 -2.19 -13.76 2.49
CA ARG A 55 -3.52 -13.37 1.99
C ARG A 55 -3.50 -12.08 1.18
N TRP A 56 -2.74 -11.07 1.61
CA TRP A 56 -2.58 -9.83 0.85
C TRP A 56 -1.87 -10.05 -0.49
N GLN A 57 -0.85 -10.90 -0.55
CA GLN A 57 -0.21 -11.27 -1.81
C GLN A 57 -1.17 -12.02 -2.72
N GLN A 58 -1.94 -12.97 -2.19
CA GLN A 58 -2.95 -13.69 -2.96
C GLN A 58 -3.99 -12.73 -3.56
N ALA A 59 -4.50 -11.78 -2.78
CA ALA A 59 -5.45 -10.76 -3.26
C ALA A 59 -4.82 -9.88 -4.35
N ALA A 60 -3.56 -9.47 -4.18
CA ALA A 60 -2.85 -8.68 -5.17
C ALA A 60 -2.60 -9.44 -6.48
N GLU A 61 -2.26 -10.73 -6.41
CA GLU A 61 -2.12 -11.60 -7.57
C GLU A 61 -3.44 -11.76 -8.34
N GLN A 62 -4.55 -11.98 -7.61
CA GLN A 62 -5.89 -12.05 -8.21
C GLN A 62 -6.30 -10.73 -8.87
N GLY A 63 -5.95 -9.59 -8.26
CA GLY A 63 -6.16 -8.26 -8.80
C GLY A 63 -5.16 -7.80 -9.87
N GLY A 64 -4.14 -8.60 -10.19
CA GLY A 64 -3.11 -8.25 -11.18
C GLY A 64 -2.16 -7.12 -10.75
N ALA A 65 -2.07 -6.82 -9.44
CA ALA A 65 -1.21 -5.78 -8.91
C ALA A 65 0.27 -6.23 -8.85
N ALA A 66 1.20 -5.30 -9.09
CA ALA A 66 2.61 -5.58 -8.86
C ALA A 66 2.93 -5.51 -7.36
N VAL A 67 3.65 -6.49 -6.82
CA VAL A 67 3.88 -6.59 -5.37
C VAL A 67 5.34 -6.36 -5.00
N THR A 68 5.57 -5.47 -4.03
CA THR A 68 6.84 -5.30 -3.31
C THR A 68 6.61 -5.65 -1.84
N VAL A 69 7.35 -6.64 -1.32
CA VAL A 69 7.25 -7.06 0.09
C VAL A 69 8.50 -6.67 0.85
N ILE A 70 8.33 -6.00 2.00
CA ILE A 70 9.38 -5.63 2.94
C ILE A 70 9.06 -6.26 4.30
N GLY A 71 10.07 -6.66 5.07
CA GLY A 71 9.83 -7.21 6.42
C GLY A 71 9.83 -8.74 6.54
N ARG A 72 9.84 -9.49 5.42
CA ARG A 72 9.75 -10.96 5.42
C ARG A 72 11.05 -11.71 5.18
N SER A 73 12.04 -11.09 4.53
CA SER A 73 13.34 -11.74 4.27
C SER A 73 14.13 -11.82 5.57
N ALA A 74 14.47 -13.03 6.03
CA ALA A 74 15.64 -13.20 6.90
C ALA A 74 16.83 -12.70 6.07
N ALA A 75 17.67 -11.80 6.59
CA ALA A 75 18.77 -11.16 5.87
C ALA A 75 19.75 -12.16 5.21
N ALA A 76 19.35 -12.80 4.13
CA ALA A 76 20.04 -13.84 3.42
C ALA A 76 20.03 -13.41 1.94
N GLY A 77 20.99 -12.55 1.62
CA GLY A 77 21.28 -12.10 0.25
C GLY A 77 21.05 -10.61 -0.02
N GLY A 78 20.43 -9.87 0.90
CA GLY A 78 20.37 -8.41 0.83
C GLY A 78 21.60 -7.77 1.45
N ASP A 79 21.99 -6.59 0.94
CA ASP A 79 23.00 -5.75 1.60
C ASP A 79 22.49 -5.43 3.03
N ALA A 80 23.18 -5.95 4.04
CA ALA A 80 22.81 -5.79 5.44
C ALA A 80 22.82 -4.31 5.90
N SER A 81 23.27 -3.38 5.04
CA SER A 81 23.22 -1.94 5.27
C SER A 81 21.84 -1.31 5.06
N VAL A 82 20.94 -1.93 4.27
CA VAL A 82 19.64 -1.33 3.94
C VAL A 82 18.59 -1.73 4.97
N THR A 83 18.09 -0.75 5.72
CA THR A 83 17.03 -0.97 6.72
C THR A 83 15.66 -1.11 6.07
N ASP A 84 14.69 -1.75 6.76
CA ASP A 84 13.31 -1.83 6.27
C ASP A 84 12.72 -0.42 6.04
N ARG A 85 13.01 0.53 6.93
CA ARG A 85 12.62 1.94 6.78
C ARG A 85 13.13 2.53 5.47
N ASP A 86 14.41 2.38 5.17
CA ASP A 86 14.99 2.95 3.95
C ASP A 86 14.46 2.26 2.69
N ALA A 87 14.22 0.94 2.75
CA ALA A 87 13.61 0.18 1.66
C ALA A 87 12.17 0.66 1.38
N ILE A 88 11.38 0.98 2.40
CA ILE A 88 10.02 1.54 2.27
C ILE A 88 10.09 2.91 1.59
N LEU A 89 10.93 3.81 2.09
CA LEU A 89 11.08 5.15 1.53
C LEU A 89 11.56 5.12 0.07
N ALA A 90 12.47 4.20 -0.26
CA ALA A 90 12.91 3.97 -1.63
C ALA A 90 11.79 3.42 -2.53
N ALA A 91 10.94 2.51 -2.02
CA ALA A 91 9.80 1.99 -2.78
C ALA A 91 8.75 3.06 -3.09
N ILE A 92 8.44 3.92 -2.12
CA ILE A 92 7.54 5.06 -2.31
C ILE A 92 8.14 6.05 -3.33
N THR A 93 9.44 6.33 -3.23
CA THR A 93 10.15 7.22 -4.16
C THR A 93 10.12 6.68 -5.60
N ARG A 94 10.31 5.37 -5.80
CA ARG A 94 10.16 4.74 -7.13
C ARG A 94 8.76 4.94 -7.69
N ASN A 95 7.74 4.76 -6.86
CA ASN A 95 6.34 4.98 -7.24
C ASN A 95 6.02 6.45 -7.56
N ALA A 96 6.65 7.40 -6.85
CA ALA A 96 6.50 8.82 -7.14
C ALA A 96 7.08 9.23 -8.50
N GLY A 97 8.01 8.44 -9.05
CA GLY A 97 8.60 8.67 -10.38
C GLY A 97 7.68 8.33 -11.55
N THR A 98 6.51 7.73 -11.30
CA THR A 98 5.57 7.27 -12.35
C THR A 98 4.17 7.80 -12.05
N ALA A 99 3.63 8.62 -12.95
CA ALA A 99 2.22 9.00 -12.89
C ALA A 99 1.34 7.81 -13.31
N SER A 100 0.22 7.60 -12.62
CA SER A 100 -0.65 6.44 -12.82
C SER A 100 -2.08 6.78 -12.38
N ALA A 101 -3.08 6.26 -13.10
CA ALA A 101 -4.47 6.33 -12.64
C ALA A 101 -4.78 5.25 -11.59
N GLU A 102 -3.93 4.23 -11.52
CA GLU A 102 -4.06 3.09 -10.63
C GLU A 102 -3.44 3.37 -9.25
N PRO A 103 -4.04 2.90 -8.16
CA PRO A 103 -3.56 3.17 -6.81
C PRO A 103 -2.22 2.52 -6.47
N LEU A 104 -1.41 3.24 -5.68
CA LEU A 104 -0.41 2.62 -4.82
C LEU A 104 -1.11 2.20 -3.51
N TRP A 105 -1.06 0.93 -3.19
CA TRP A 105 -1.47 0.35 -1.92
C TRP A 105 -0.27 0.26 -0.99
N ILE A 106 -0.36 0.87 0.18
CA ILE A 106 0.60 0.70 1.26
C ILE A 106 -0.10 -0.04 2.39
N VAL A 107 0.29 -1.29 2.62
CA VAL A 107 -0.29 -2.13 3.67
C VAL A 107 0.75 -2.40 4.73
N PHE A 108 0.48 -2.02 5.97
CA PHE A 108 1.34 -2.31 7.12
C PHE A 108 0.70 -3.35 8.02
N LEU A 109 1.44 -4.43 8.30
CA LEU A 109 1.05 -5.51 9.18
C LEU A 109 2.05 -5.58 10.33
N GLY A 110 1.66 -5.22 11.54
CA GLY A 110 2.62 -5.20 12.64
C GLY A 110 2.14 -4.52 13.91
N HIS A 111 3.13 -4.09 14.70
CA HIS A 111 2.91 -3.29 15.89
C HIS A 111 3.15 -1.81 15.61
N GLY A 112 2.49 -0.96 16.39
CA GLY A 112 2.74 0.46 16.41
C GLY A 112 2.89 1.00 17.83
N THR A 113 3.64 2.09 17.94
CA THR A 113 3.87 2.83 19.19
C THR A 113 3.41 4.26 19.05
N PHE A 114 3.10 4.89 20.19
CA PHE A 114 2.70 6.29 20.27
C PHE A 114 3.36 6.95 21.47
N ASP A 115 4.06 8.06 21.25
CA ASP A 115 4.79 8.79 22.29
C ASP A 115 4.02 10.02 22.83
N GLN A 116 2.69 10.03 22.66
CA GLN A 116 1.80 11.18 22.91
C GLN A 116 1.90 12.33 21.90
N ARG A 117 2.76 12.22 20.89
CA ARG A 117 2.90 13.22 19.83
C ARG A 117 2.83 12.60 18.44
N GLU A 118 3.49 11.47 18.24
CA GLU A 118 3.67 10.84 16.93
C GLU A 118 3.55 9.33 17.05
N SER A 119 2.89 8.70 16.06
CA SER A 119 2.85 7.24 15.95
C SER A 119 3.94 6.73 15.01
N ARG A 120 4.43 5.53 15.30
CA ARG A 120 5.45 4.85 14.52
C ARG A 120 5.05 3.41 14.22
N TRP A 121 5.41 2.94 13.04
CA TRP A 121 5.43 1.52 12.71
C TRP A 121 6.68 0.89 13.32
N ASN A 122 6.51 -0.20 14.07
CA ASN A 122 7.65 -0.91 14.63
C ASN A 122 8.26 -1.82 13.57
N LEU A 123 9.44 -1.45 13.08
CA LEU A 123 10.13 -2.13 11.99
C LEU A 123 11.33 -2.92 12.51
N ARG A 124 11.90 -3.77 11.66
CA ARG A 124 13.19 -4.39 11.97
C ARG A 124 14.28 -3.35 11.73
N GLY A 125 14.83 -2.81 12.81
CA GLY A 125 15.72 -1.67 12.77
C GLY A 125 14.98 -0.37 13.09
N PRO A 126 15.33 0.77 12.45
CA PRO A 126 14.67 2.04 12.73
C PRO A 126 13.19 2.03 12.38
N ASP A 127 12.36 2.51 13.31
CA ASP A 127 10.93 2.69 13.11
C ASP A 127 10.61 3.82 12.13
N LEU A 128 9.48 3.72 11.42
CA LEU A 128 9.01 4.73 10.49
C LEU A 128 7.85 5.51 11.12
N SER A 129 7.95 6.84 11.17
CA SER A 129 6.91 7.69 11.73
C SER A 129 5.81 8.05 10.73
N ALA A 130 4.66 8.48 11.26
CA ALA A 130 3.56 9.01 10.46
C ALA A 130 3.97 10.22 9.62
N SER A 131 4.75 11.15 10.17
CA SER A 131 5.21 12.33 9.42
C SER A 131 6.22 12.00 8.34
N GLU A 132 7.13 11.05 8.59
CA GLU A 132 8.09 10.56 7.60
C GLU A 132 7.39 9.89 6.43
N LEU A 133 6.41 9.02 6.71
CA LEU A 133 5.61 8.37 5.67
C LEU A 133 4.81 9.38 4.84
N ALA A 134 4.18 10.36 5.50
CA ALA A 134 3.41 11.40 4.82
C ALA A 134 4.30 12.26 3.90
N ALA A 135 5.48 12.66 4.38
CA ALA A 135 6.46 13.39 3.59
C ALA A 135 6.90 12.59 2.36
N ALA A 136 7.17 11.29 2.52
CA ALA A 136 7.55 10.41 1.41
C ALA A 136 6.43 10.29 0.36
N CYS A 137 5.16 10.28 0.80
CA CYS A 137 4.01 10.15 -0.08
C CYS A 137 3.60 11.47 -0.76
N GLN A 138 4.21 12.61 -0.43
CA GLN A 138 3.76 13.93 -0.91
C GLN A 138 3.92 14.10 -2.42
N SER A 139 4.94 13.48 -3.02
CA SER A 139 5.27 13.58 -4.45
C SER A 139 4.56 12.54 -5.32
N LEU A 140 3.71 11.67 -4.75
CA LEU A 140 2.99 10.66 -5.52
C LEU A 140 2.03 11.33 -6.52
N GLN A 141 2.09 10.88 -7.78
CA GLN A 141 1.22 11.31 -8.87
C GLN A 141 0.22 10.22 -9.26
N ARG A 142 -0.32 9.53 -8.25
CA ARG A 142 -1.29 8.44 -8.36
C ARG A 142 -2.16 8.36 -7.10
N PRO A 143 -3.34 7.74 -7.14
CA PRO A 143 -4.12 7.51 -5.93
C PRO A 143 -3.34 6.72 -4.88
N LEU A 144 -3.61 6.97 -3.60
CA LEU A 144 -3.01 6.24 -2.49
C LEU A 144 -4.09 5.51 -1.70
N VAL A 145 -3.88 4.22 -1.46
CA VAL A 145 -4.63 3.46 -0.46
C VAL A 145 -3.67 3.04 0.64
N ALA A 146 -3.93 3.41 1.88
CA ALA A 146 -3.12 3.01 3.03
C ALA A 146 -3.95 2.18 4.00
N VAL A 147 -3.54 0.94 4.28
CA VAL A 147 -4.22 0.05 5.23
C VAL A 147 -3.26 -0.31 6.35
N ILE A 148 -3.55 0.17 7.56
CA ILE A 148 -2.61 0.15 8.69
C ILE A 148 -3.16 -0.75 9.78
N CYS A 149 -2.76 -2.02 9.72
CA CYS A 149 -3.17 -3.07 10.63
C CYS A 149 -2.22 -3.16 11.83
N ALA A 150 -2.21 -2.10 12.64
CA ALA A 150 -1.36 -1.99 13.82
C ALA A 150 -2.04 -1.18 14.95
N SER A 151 -1.58 -1.40 16.18
CA SER A 151 -1.84 -0.50 17.31
C SER A 151 -1.42 0.94 16.98
N CYS A 152 -2.01 1.93 17.66
CA CYS A 152 -1.65 3.33 17.48
C CYS A 152 -1.73 3.85 16.02
N SER A 153 -2.63 3.33 15.19
CA SER A 153 -2.62 3.60 13.75
C SER A 153 -3.31 4.91 13.34
N ALA A 154 -4.28 5.43 14.10
CA ALA A 154 -5.04 6.63 13.72
C ALA A 154 -4.19 7.88 13.37
N PRO A 155 -3.07 8.19 14.05
CA PRO A 155 -2.26 9.35 13.67
C PRO A 155 -1.66 9.28 12.26
N PHE A 156 -1.55 8.08 11.67
CA PHE A 156 -1.21 7.94 10.25
C PHE A 156 -2.35 8.34 9.33
N LEU A 157 -3.62 8.14 9.71
CA LEU A 157 -4.77 8.67 8.99
C LEU A 157 -4.71 10.18 8.93
N ASN A 158 -4.50 10.85 10.07
CA ASN A 158 -4.40 12.31 10.10
C ASN A 158 -3.26 12.83 9.20
N ALA A 159 -2.11 12.14 9.19
CA ALA A 159 -0.95 12.55 8.42
C ALA A 159 -1.06 12.27 6.91
N LEU A 160 -1.72 11.16 6.53
CA LEU A 160 -1.82 10.71 5.14
C LEU A 160 -3.07 11.21 4.43
N SER A 161 -4.11 11.60 5.15
CA SER A 161 -5.38 12.03 4.58
C SER A 161 -5.23 13.23 3.64
N GLY A 162 -5.96 13.19 2.53
CA GLY A 162 -5.96 14.23 1.51
C GLY A 162 -6.60 13.77 0.19
N PRO A 163 -6.66 14.66 -0.83
CA PRO A 163 -7.29 14.34 -2.11
C PRO A 163 -6.67 13.13 -2.80
N GLY A 164 -7.51 12.22 -3.31
CA GLY A 164 -7.07 11.00 -4.00
C GLY A 164 -6.45 9.95 -3.06
N ARG A 165 -6.74 10.04 -1.75
CA ARG A 165 -6.21 9.13 -0.74
C ARG A 165 -7.34 8.47 0.03
N CYS A 166 -7.20 7.18 0.27
CA CYS A 166 -8.06 6.41 1.14
C CYS A 166 -7.21 5.75 2.23
N VAL A 167 -7.53 5.98 3.50
CA VAL A 167 -6.75 5.51 4.64
C VAL A 167 -7.63 4.73 5.60
N VAL A 168 -7.21 3.51 5.90
CA VAL A 168 -7.83 2.61 6.87
C VAL A 168 -6.87 2.38 8.03
N THR A 169 -7.35 2.57 9.25
CA THR A 169 -6.59 2.31 10.47
C THR A 169 -7.31 1.29 11.34
N ALA A 170 -6.55 0.49 12.09
CA ALA A 170 -7.12 -0.45 13.04
C ALA A 170 -7.58 0.22 14.36
N THR A 171 -7.05 1.40 14.66
CA THR A 171 -7.38 2.16 15.86
C THR A 171 -7.95 3.53 15.51
N LYS A 172 -8.72 4.10 16.46
CA LYS A 172 -9.36 5.42 16.34
C LYS A 172 -8.52 6.56 16.90
N ASP A 173 -7.47 6.22 17.66
CA ASP A 173 -6.52 7.16 18.24
C ASP A 173 -5.16 6.47 18.47
N GLY A 174 -4.15 7.27 18.84
CA GLY A 174 -2.81 6.78 19.19
C GLY A 174 -2.73 6.08 20.55
N ASN A 175 -3.74 6.20 21.41
CA ASN A 175 -3.74 5.64 22.77
C ASN A 175 -4.28 4.20 22.84
N GLN A 176 -4.71 3.64 21.71
CA GLN A 176 -5.05 2.22 21.58
C GLN A 176 -3.78 1.39 21.36
N LEU A 177 -3.05 1.17 22.46
CA LEU A 177 -1.72 0.54 22.48
C LEU A 177 -1.73 -0.98 22.32
N GLN A 178 -2.88 -1.62 22.48
CA GLN A 178 -2.96 -3.08 22.54
C GLN A 178 -2.87 -3.70 21.16
N TYR A 179 -2.37 -4.94 21.12
CA TYR A 179 -2.28 -5.74 19.90
C TYR A 179 -3.58 -5.69 19.10
N SER A 180 -3.45 -5.33 17.83
CA SER A 180 -4.56 -5.21 16.90
C SER A 180 -4.83 -6.54 16.20
N ARG A 181 -6.07 -7.02 16.30
CA ARG A 181 -6.58 -8.20 15.59
C ARG A 181 -7.24 -7.84 14.28
N PHE A 182 -7.54 -6.56 14.06
CA PHE A 182 -8.13 -6.05 12.82
C PHE A 182 -7.41 -6.56 11.56
N GLY A 183 -6.07 -6.70 11.60
CA GLY A 183 -5.28 -7.20 10.48
C GLY A 183 -5.62 -8.61 10.01
N ASP A 184 -5.99 -9.51 10.92
CA ASP A 184 -6.40 -10.87 10.58
C ASP A 184 -7.70 -10.85 9.78
N PHE A 185 -8.69 -10.11 10.28
CA PHE A 185 -9.99 -10.01 9.63
C PHE A 185 -9.92 -9.22 8.32
N MET A 186 -9.11 -8.16 8.26
CA MET A 186 -8.91 -7.36 7.06
C MET A 186 -8.23 -8.16 5.94
N SER A 187 -7.15 -8.89 6.27
CA SER A 187 -6.46 -9.74 5.29
C SER A 187 -7.32 -10.91 4.83
N THR A 188 -8.19 -11.45 5.69
CA THR A 188 -9.18 -12.47 5.31
C THR A 188 -10.22 -11.91 4.35
N ALA A 189 -10.75 -10.72 4.66
CA ALA A 189 -11.81 -10.09 3.87
C ALA A 189 -11.34 -9.73 2.46
N ILE A 190 -10.17 -9.10 2.33
CA ILE A 190 -9.69 -8.64 1.02
C ILE A 190 -9.35 -9.79 0.06
N ALA A 191 -9.03 -10.97 0.59
CA ALA A 191 -8.66 -12.16 -0.20
C ALA A 191 -9.85 -13.10 -0.50
N GLY A 192 -11.05 -12.79 -0.01
CA GLY A 192 -12.19 -13.70 -0.06
C GLY A 192 -13.52 -13.02 -0.36
N LEU A 193 -14.42 -13.75 -1.00
CA LEU A 193 -15.76 -13.28 -1.37
C LEU A 193 -16.78 -13.33 -0.21
N GLU A 194 -16.36 -13.69 1.00
CA GLU A 194 -17.26 -13.61 2.17
C GLU A 194 -17.63 -12.17 2.54
N ALA A 195 -16.77 -11.23 2.15
CA ALA A 195 -16.97 -9.80 2.36
C ALA A 195 -17.65 -9.09 1.18
N ASP A 196 -17.84 -9.77 0.04
CA ASP A 196 -18.54 -9.28 -1.14
C ASP A 196 -20.06 -9.15 -0.83
N ILE A 197 -20.46 -7.95 -0.40
CA ILE A 197 -21.81 -7.62 0.07
C ILE A 197 -22.74 -7.44 -1.14
N ASP A 198 -22.27 -6.79 -2.21
CA ASP A 198 -23.09 -6.52 -3.40
C ASP A 198 -23.10 -7.66 -4.43
N ARG A 199 -22.24 -8.66 -4.26
CA ARG A 199 -22.12 -9.89 -5.06
C ARG A 199 -21.66 -9.64 -6.49
N ASP A 200 -20.79 -8.66 -6.68
CA ASP A 200 -20.19 -8.38 -7.99
C ASP A 200 -19.03 -9.33 -8.35
N GLY A 201 -18.63 -10.22 -7.43
CA GLY A 201 -17.60 -11.23 -7.64
C GLY A 201 -16.19 -10.75 -7.27
N GLN A 202 -16.08 -9.61 -6.60
CA GLN A 202 -14.85 -9.06 -6.04
C GLN A 202 -15.15 -8.45 -4.66
N THR A 203 -14.11 -8.12 -3.89
CA THR A 203 -14.29 -7.47 -2.59
C THR A 203 -13.67 -6.08 -2.65
N SER A 204 -14.50 -5.04 -2.50
CA SER A 204 -14.03 -3.66 -2.41
C SER A 204 -13.32 -3.38 -1.07
N LEU A 205 -12.56 -2.28 -1.01
CA LEU A 205 -11.93 -1.83 0.24
C LEU A 205 -12.97 -1.53 1.33
N LEU A 206 -14.09 -0.90 0.97
CA LEU A 206 -15.17 -0.57 1.90
C LEU A 206 -15.76 -1.84 2.50
N GLU A 207 -16.04 -2.84 1.68
CA GLU A 207 -16.55 -4.15 2.10
C GLU A 207 -15.57 -4.88 3.01
N ALA A 208 -14.29 -4.92 2.63
CA ALA A 208 -13.25 -5.55 3.42
C ALA A 208 -13.13 -4.87 4.80
N TRP A 209 -13.16 -3.54 4.86
CA TRP A 209 -13.12 -2.79 6.11
C TRP A 209 -14.37 -3.03 6.97
N LEU A 210 -15.58 -2.99 6.39
CA LEU A 210 -16.83 -3.25 7.12
C LEU A 210 -16.86 -4.67 7.70
N TYR A 211 -16.44 -5.67 6.92
CA TYR A 211 -16.29 -7.04 7.38
C TYR A 211 -15.30 -7.10 8.55
N ALA A 212 -14.11 -6.53 8.39
CA ALA A 212 -13.05 -6.57 9.38
C ALA A 212 -13.44 -5.87 10.68
N ALA A 213 -14.07 -4.70 10.60
CA ALA A 213 -14.57 -3.96 11.75
C ALA A 213 -15.62 -4.76 12.52
N ARG A 214 -16.59 -5.37 11.82
CA ARG A 214 -17.63 -6.22 12.42
C ARG A 214 -17.04 -7.45 13.10
N ARG A 215 -16.12 -8.16 12.45
CA ARG A 215 -15.48 -9.36 13.01
C ARG A 215 -14.60 -9.03 14.21
N THR A 216 -13.92 -7.89 14.17
CA THR A 216 -13.15 -7.37 15.32
C THR A 216 -14.07 -7.12 16.51
N ALA A 217 -15.18 -6.39 16.31
CA ALA A 217 -16.15 -6.14 17.37
C ALA A 217 -16.74 -7.45 17.94
N GLN A 218 -17.12 -8.38 17.05
CA GLN A 218 -17.65 -9.68 17.43
C GLN A 218 -16.67 -10.49 18.27
N PHE A 219 -15.38 -10.46 17.95
CA PHE A 219 -14.34 -11.12 18.74
C PHE A 219 -14.36 -10.62 20.19
N TYR A 220 -14.30 -9.31 20.43
CA TYR A 220 -14.29 -8.77 21.79
C TYR A 220 -15.57 -9.10 22.56
N THR A 221 -16.73 -9.02 21.90
CA THR A 221 -18.01 -9.43 22.52
C THR A 221 -18.02 -10.91 22.88
N THR A 222 -17.58 -11.79 21.97
CA THR A 222 -17.60 -13.25 22.16
C THR A 222 -16.65 -13.68 23.27
N GLU A 223 -15.47 -13.06 23.33
CA GLU A 223 -14.45 -13.31 24.35
C GLU A 223 -14.77 -12.66 25.71
N GLY A 224 -15.86 -11.91 25.82
CA GLY A 224 -16.21 -11.18 27.05
C GLY A 224 -15.19 -10.11 27.43
N ARG A 225 -14.55 -9.48 26.44
CA ARG A 225 -13.48 -8.47 26.62
C ARG A 225 -13.95 -7.08 26.22
N LEU A 226 -13.37 -6.06 26.84
CA LEU A 226 -13.52 -4.68 26.38
C LEU A 226 -12.77 -4.49 25.06
N ALA A 227 -13.40 -3.81 24.09
CA ALA A 227 -12.79 -3.51 22.81
C ALA A 227 -11.61 -2.55 22.99
N THR A 228 -10.41 -2.97 22.55
CA THR A 228 -9.18 -2.19 22.66
C THR A 228 -8.72 -1.58 21.33
N GLU A 229 -9.42 -1.86 20.23
CA GLU A 229 -9.15 -1.34 18.89
C GLU A 229 -10.49 -0.96 18.24
N HIS A 230 -10.50 0.10 17.44
CA HIS A 230 -11.69 0.63 16.79
C HIS A 230 -11.25 1.22 15.45
N SER A 231 -11.53 0.52 14.34
CA SER A 231 -11.02 0.93 13.04
C SER A 231 -11.71 2.18 12.52
N LEU A 232 -10.97 2.98 11.74
CA LEU A 232 -11.47 4.13 10.99
C LEU A 232 -11.21 3.95 9.50
N LEU A 233 -12.02 4.63 8.68
CA LEU A 233 -11.85 4.80 7.24
C LEU A 233 -11.95 6.29 6.91
N ASP A 234 -10.98 6.84 6.20
CA ASP A 234 -11.06 8.18 5.60
C ASP A 234 -10.83 8.04 4.09
N ASP A 235 -11.85 8.33 3.30
CA ASP A 235 -11.83 8.34 1.84
C ASP A 235 -12.15 9.71 1.23
N ASN A 236 -12.34 10.74 2.07
CA ASN A 236 -12.76 12.08 1.67
C ASN A 236 -11.70 13.16 1.93
N GLY A 237 -10.64 12.84 2.67
CA GLY A 237 -9.54 13.74 2.95
C GLY A 237 -9.78 14.72 4.12
N ASP A 238 -10.77 14.45 4.99
CA ASP A 238 -11.14 15.33 6.10
C ASP A 238 -10.35 15.12 7.40
N GLN A 239 -9.48 14.11 7.42
CA GLN A 239 -8.60 13.73 8.53
C GLN A 239 -9.34 13.21 9.77
N GLN A 240 -10.66 13.04 9.75
CA GLN A 240 -11.42 12.58 10.92
C GLN A 240 -11.61 11.07 10.87
N GLY A 241 -11.87 10.54 9.68
CA GLY A 241 -12.27 9.16 9.49
C GLY A 241 -13.66 8.86 10.06
N VAL A 242 -14.34 7.91 9.44
CA VAL A 242 -15.63 7.39 9.87
C VAL A 242 -15.49 6.03 10.54
N ARG A 243 -16.43 5.71 11.42
CA ARG A 243 -16.52 4.37 12.01
C ARG A 243 -17.53 3.52 11.26
N SER A 244 -17.34 2.20 11.27
CA SER A 244 -18.23 1.26 10.56
C SER A 244 -19.69 1.33 11.01
N GLU A 245 -19.97 1.78 12.24
CA GLU A 245 -21.33 1.81 12.78
C GLU A 245 -22.26 2.82 12.09
N ILE A 246 -21.72 3.76 11.29
CA ILE A 246 -22.57 4.66 10.49
C ILE A 246 -23.16 3.94 9.28
N PHE A 247 -22.60 2.79 8.87
CA PHE A 247 -23.02 2.10 7.66
C PHE A 247 -24.12 1.06 7.92
N ASN A 248 -25.12 1.03 7.05
CA ASN A 248 -26.09 -0.06 6.90
C ASN A 248 -25.88 -0.75 5.54
N GLY A 249 -25.14 -1.86 5.56
CA GLY A 249 -24.58 -2.42 4.33
C GLY A 249 -23.52 -1.47 3.79
N LEU A 250 -23.62 -1.07 2.52
CA LEU A 250 -22.70 -0.13 1.87
C LEU A 250 -23.13 1.34 1.96
N LYS A 251 -24.23 1.63 2.65
CA LYS A 251 -24.79 2.99 2.73
C LYS A 251 -24.46 3.63 4.08
N PRO A 252 -23.84 4.82 4.13
CA PRO A 252 -23.62 5.58 5.36
C PRO A 252 -24.91 6.22 5.90
#